data_AF-A0A953RBY4-F1
#
_entry.id   AF-A0A953RBY4-F1
#
_cell.length_a   1.000
_cell.length_b   1.000
_cell.length_c   1.000
_cell.angle_alpha   90.00
_cell.angle_beta   90.00
_cell.angle_gamma   90.00
#
_symmetry.space_group_name_H-M   'P 1'
#
loop_
_entity.id
_entity.type
_entity.pdbx_description
1 polymer ?
#
loop_
_entity_poly.entity_id
_entity_poly.type
_entity_poly.pdbx_seq_one_letter_code
_entity_poly.pdbx_strand_id
1 'polypeptide(L)' 'ETALLQAARRLGLPVLDGLSMLVHQGAIGFRMWTAQEPPVSVMKEALLSAFE' A
#
# COMPACT_ATOMS: atom_id res chain seq x y z
N GLU A 1 -10.69 7.40 -1.39
CA GLU A 1 -11.23 6.12 -1.92
C GLU A 1 -11.68 6.32 -3.37
N THR A 2 -11.56 5.31 -4.24
CA THR A 2 -11.94 5.43 -5.67
C THR A 2 -13.43 5.12 -5.89
N ALA A 3 -13.99 5.56 -7.03
CA ALA A 3 -15.39 5.32 -7.37
C ALA A 3 -15.76 3.81 -7.41
N LEU A 4 -14.83 2.96 -7.85
CA LEU A 4 -15.01 1.51 -7.89
C LEU A 4 -15.15 0.91 -6.48
N LEU A 5 -14.26 1.28 -5.56
CA LEU A 5 -14.29 0.77 -4.18
C LEU A 5 -15.54 1.28 -3.43
N GLN A 6 -15.93 2.53 -3.66
CA GLN A 6 -17.18 3.07 -3.12
C GLN A 6 -18.41 2.28 -3.61
N ALA A 7 -18.45 1.90 -4.89
CA ALA A 7 -19.54 1.10 -5.43
C ALA A 7 -19.59 -0.31 -4.83
N ALA A 8 -18.44 -0.98 -4.71
CA ALA A 8 -18.34 -2.29 -4.08
C ALA A 8 -18.78 -2.26 -2.60
N ARG A 9 -18.36 -1.24 -1.85
CA ARG A 9 -18.77 -1.06 -0.44
C ARG A 9 -20.27 -0.85 -0.29
N ARG A 10 -20.92 -0.09 -1.19
CA ARG A 10 -22.40 0.07 -1.21
C ARG A 10 -23.15 -1.23 -1.45
N LEU A 11 -22.52 -2.20 -2.13
CA LEU A 11 -23.06 -3.54 -2.35
C LEU A 11 -22.73 -4.52 -1.20
N GLY A 12 -22.05 -4.06 -0.14
CA GLY A 12 -21.61 -4.92 0.97
C GLY A 12 -20.45 -5.85 0.60
N LEU A 13 -19.74 -5.58 -0.51
CA LEU A 13 -18.61 -6.39 -0.95
C LEU A 13 -17.33 -5.98 -0.20
N PRO A 14 -16.42 -6.95 0.09
CA PRO A 14 -15.12 -6.62 0.65
C PRO A 14 -14.30 -5.79 -0.34
N VAL A 15 -13.55 -4.82 0.18
CA VAL A 15 -12.70 -3.91 -0.60
C VAL A 15 -11.29 -3.87 -0.01
N LEU A 16 -10.31 -3.70 -0.89
CA LEU A 16 -8.91 -3.44 -0.55
C LEU A 16 -8.39 -2.33 -1.46
N ASP A 17 -7.72 -1.34 -0.89
CA ASP A 17 -7.06 -0.29 -1.66
C ASP A 17 -5.69 -0.74 -2.20
N GLY A 18 -4.97 0.18 -2.85
CA GLY A 18 -3.65 -0.09 -3.41
C GLY A 18 -2.48 0.16 -2.45
N LEU A 19 -2.68 0.70 -1.24
CA LEU A 19 -1.58 1.24 -0.44
C LEU A 19 -0.65 0.13 0.09
N SER A 20 -1.23 -1.00 0.52
CA SER A 20 -0.42 -2.14 0.97
C SER A 20 0.44 -2.69 -0.17
N MET A 21 -0.12 -2.81 -1.38
CA MET A 21 0.62 -3.25 -2.55
C MET A 21 1.75 -2.27 -2.89
N LEU A 22 1.50 -0.96 -2.81
CA LEU A 22 2.50 0.08 -3.05
C LEU A 22 3.72 -0.05 -2.12
N VAL A 23 3.50 -0.30 -0.83
CA VAL A 23 4.59 -0.52 0.13
C VAL A 23 5.37 -1.80 -0.22
N HIS A 24 4.68 -2.91 -0.44
CA HIS A 24 5.34 -4.20 -0.65
C HIS A 24 6.10 -4.27 -1.97
N GLN A 25 5.58 -3.69 -3.06
CA GLN A 25 6.35 -3.61 -4.31
C GLN A 25 7.58 -2.73 -4.14
N GLY A 26 7.48 -1.65 -3.35
CA GLY A 26 8.61 -0.76 -3.08
C GLY A 26 9.68 -1.45 -2.25
N ALA A 27 9.26 -2.26 -1.28
CA ALA A 27 10.14 -3.11 -0.48
C ALA A 27 10.91 -4.12 -1.35
N ILE A 28 10.25 -4.75 -2.33
CA ILE A 28 10.91 -5.63 -3.32
C ILE A 28 11.96 -4.85 -4.10
N GLY A 29 11.60 -3.70 -4.69
CA GLY A 29 12.53 -2.87 -5.45
C GLY A 29 13.72 -2.37 -4.60
N PHE A 30 13.46 -1.95 -3.37
CA PHE A 30 14.48 -1.54 -2.41
C PHE A 30 15.49 -2.68 -2.17
N ARG A 31 15.00 -3.89 -1.89
CA ARG A 31 15.87 -5.06 -1.68
C ARG A 31 16.70 -5.35 -2.93
N MET A 32 16.08 -5.31 -4.11
CA MET A 32 16.78 -5.57 -5.37
C MET A 32 17.91 -4.58 -5.63
N TRP A 33 17.73 -3.29 -5.34
CA TRP A 33 18.75 -2.27 -5.61
C TRP A 33 19.80 -2.14 -4.52
N THR A 34 19.44 -2.37 -3.26
CA THR A 34 20.33 -2.10 -2.12
C THR A 34 20.96 -3.37 -1.55
N ALA A 35 20.45 -4.55 -1.91
CA ALA A 35 20.73 -5.83 -1.27
C ALA A 35 20.47 -5.86 0.25
N GLN A 36 19.69 -4.90 0.77
CA GLN A 36 19.31 -4.80 2.18
C GLN A 36 17.84 -5.16 2.39
N GLU A 37 17.53 -5.68 3.58
CA GLU A 37 16.14 -5.93 3.97
C GLU A 37 15.42 -4.60 4.24
N PRO A 38 14.29 -4.34 3.55
CA PRO A 38 13.56 -3.09 3.69
C PRO A 38 12.83 -3.01 5.04
N PRO A 39 12.82 -1.84 5.71
CA PRO A 39 12.02 -1.62 6.92
C PRO A 39 10.55 -1.38 6.55
N VAL A 40 9.80 -2.44 6.27
CA VAL A 40 8.42 -2.38 5.74
C VAL A 40 7.46 -1.58 6.65
N SER A 41 7.60 -1.67 7.97
CA SER A 41 6.78 -0.90 8.92
C SER A 41 6.99 0.61 8.74
N VAL A 42 8.24 1.05 8.65
CA VAL A 42 8.60 2.46 8.43
C VAL A 42 8.10 2.95 7.08
N MET A 43 8.23 2.15 6.02
CA MET A 43 7.70 2.48 4.70
C MET A 43 6.17 2.65 4.72
N LYS A 44 5.47 1.79 5.46
CA LYS A 44 4.02 1.87 5.63
C LYS A 44 3.61 3.11 6.40
N GLU A 45 4.26 3.42 7.51
CA GLU A 45 4.00 4.61 8.32
C GLU A 45 4.24 5.90 7.51
N ALA A 46 5.36 5.96 6.77
CA ALA A 46 5.68 7.09 5.91
C ALA A 46 4.64 7.29 4.80
N LEU A 47 4.18 6.21 4.17
CA LEU A 47 3.12 6.28 3.15
C LEU A 47 1.82 6.80 3.74
N LEU A 48 1.39 6.27 4.90
CA LEU A 48 0.15 6.71 5.54
C LEU A 48 0.22 8.18 5.92
N SER A 49 1.34 8.64 6.49
CA SER A 49 1.55 10.06 6.84
C SER A 49 1.57 10.99 5.62
N ALA A 50 1.98 10.52 4.45
CA ALA A 50 2.04 11.32 3.22
C ALA A 50 0.73 11.28 2.41
N PHE A 51 -0.17 10.33 2.71
CA PHE A 51 -1.43 10.13 2.01
C PHE A 51 -2.62 10.81 2.70
N GLU A 52 -2.48 11.12 3.99
CA GLU A 52 -3.38 12.03 4.74
C GLU A 52 -3.23 13.49 4.28
#